data_AF-G2XYB2-F1
#
_entry.id   AF-G2XYB2-F1
#
_cell.length_a   1.000
_cell.length_b   1.000
_cell.length_c   1.000
_cell.angle_alpha   90.00
_cell.angle_beta   90.00
_cell.angle_gamma   90.00
#
_symmetry.space_group_name_H-M   'P 1'
#
loop_
_entity.id
_entity.type
_entity.pdbx_description
1 polymer ?
#
loop_
_entity_poly.entity_id
_entity_poly.type
_entity_poly.pdbx_seq_one_letter_code
_entity_poly.pdbx_strand_id
1 'polypeptide(L)'
;MCANATSTAQSSPTASTGRSLFSRLTAPLKSRTRNLADFHIEPLEPHRRYAPGDLVRGAVVLTVVKPVRITHLTVCLHGFIHVYKNANGANEPLPDTVTYASGNPMKSQYFGNGYCSLFQDEVILCGEGRLDAGVYRFNFELEFPTKGIPTSVDVGNF
;
A
#
# COMPACT_ATOMS: atom_id res chain seq x y z
N MET A 1 62.54 -42.37 -43.05
CA MET A 1 61.88 -41.36 -43.90
C MET A 1 60.40 -41.70 -43.99
N CYS A 2 59.54 -40.68 -44.06
CA CYS A 2 58.06 -40.71 -44.15
C CYS A 2 57.32 -41.06 -42.84
N ALA A 3 56.15 -40.54 -42.48
CA ALA A 3 55.39 -39.29 -42.66
C ALA A 3 54.03 -39.50 -41.95
N ASN A 4 53.33 -38.40 -41.62
CA ASN A 4 51.88 -38.27 -41.35
C ASN A 4 51.33 -38.83 -40.01
N ALA A 5 50.26 -38.29 -39.41
CA ALA A 5 49.47 -37.07 -39.59
C ALA A 5 48.45 -36.99 -38.43
N THR A 6 47.80 -35.82 -38.29
CA THR A 6 46.41 -35.59 -37.85
C THR A 6 46.03 -35.52 -36.36
N SER A 7 45.35 -34.41 -36.09
CA SER A 7 44.06 -34.24 -35.40
C SER A 7 44.05 -33.86 -33.93
N THR A 8 43.80 -32.56 -33.76
CA THR A 8 43.23 -31.86 -32.61
C THR A 8 42.01 -32.57 -32.02
N ALA A 9 42.01 -32.76 -30.70
CA ALA A 9 40.81 -32.91 -29.88
C ALA A 9 41.14 -32.46 -28.45
N GLN A 10 40.91 -31.18 -28.16
CA GLN A 10 40.91 -30.66 -26.79
C GLN A 10 39.53 -30.88 -26.19
N SER A 11 39.52 -31.54 -25.03
CA SER A 11 38.35 -31.88 -24.25
C SER A 11 38.00 -30.77 -23.26
N SER A 12 36.68 -30.60 -23.08
CA SER A 12 35.95 -30.04 -21.93
C SER A 12 35.98 -28.51 -21.64
N PRO A 13 34.98 -27.95 -20.93
CA PRO A 13 33.72 -28.55 -20.44
C PRO A 13 32.44 -27.83 -20.90
N THR A 14 31.37 -28.61 -20.92
CA THR A 14 29.96 -28.21 -20.94
C THR A 14 29.62 -27.29 -19.76
N ALA A 15 29.34 -26.02 -20.03
CA ALA A 15 28.64 -25.14 -19.08
C ALA A 15 27.13 -25.35 -19.23
N SER A 16 26.59 -26.24 -18.42
CA SER A 16 25.15 -26.37 -18.18
C SER A 16 24.67 -25.15 -17.39
N THR A 17 24.16 -24.13 -18.09
CA THR A 17 23.55 -22.97 -17.42
C THR A 17 22.26 -23.41 -16.75
N GLY A 18 22.40 -23.75 -15.48
CA GLY A 18 21.35 -24.21 -14.58
C GLY A 18 20.20 -23.23 -14.50
N ARG A 19 19.00 -23.82 -14.51
CA ARG A 19 17.69 -23.21 -14.33
C ARG A 19 17.65 -22.43 -13.01
N SER A 20 17.60 -21.10 -13.08
CA SER A 20 17.32 -20.24 -11.93
C SER A 20 15.81 -20.09 -11.75
N LEU A 21 15.18 -21.08 -11.10
CA LEU A 21 13.76 -21.09 -10.76
C LEU A 21 13.55 -20.92 -9.25
N PHE A 22 14.10 -19.89 -8.62
CA PHE A 22 13.66 -19.45 -7.29
C PHE A 22 13.88 -17.96 -7.09
N SER A 23 13.13 -17.13 -7.83
CA SER A 23 12.89 -15.75 -7.38
C SER A 23 11.96 -15.83 -6.18
N ARG A 24 12.55 -15.93 -4.98
CA ARG A 24 11.84 -15.95 -3.70
C ARG A 24 11.10 -14.64 -3.53
N LEU A 25 9.83 -14.66 -3.90
CA LEU A 25 8.69 -14.12 -3.17
C LEU A 25 9.08 -13.27 -1.94
N THR A 26 9.51 -12.04 -2.14
CA THR A 26 9.41 -10.98 -1.13
C THR A 26 8.09 -10.24 -1.37
N ALA A 27 6.98 -10.98 -1.38
CA ALA A 27 5.73 -10.37 -1.01
C ALA A 27 5.90 -9.97 0.46
N PRO A 28 5.60 -8.72 0.88
CA PRO A 28 5.48 -8.41 2.28
C PRO A 28 4.32 -9.26 2.78
N LEU A 29 4.66 -10.46 3.28
CA LEU A 29 3.76 -11.26 4.07
C LEU A 29 3.23 -10.28 5.11
N LYS A 30 1.93 -9.99 5.03
CA LYS A 30 1.15 -9.40 6.11
C LYS A 30 1.38 -10.29 7.33
N SER A 31 2.52 -10.09 7.98
CA SER A 31 2.82 -10.57 9.30
C SER A 31 1.82 -9.82 10.13
N ARG A 32 0.64 -10.43 10.31
CA ARG A 32 -0.27 -10.07 11.37
C ARG A 32 0.59 -10.10 12.62
N THR A 33 1.00 -8.91 13.04
CA THR A 33 2.03 -8.71 14.06
C THR A 33 1.52 -9.46 15.28
N ARG A 34 2.19 -10.55 15.68
CA ARG A 34 1.76 -11.42 16.79
C ARG A 34 1.60 -10.68 18.13
N ASN A 35 2.00 -9.42 18.17
CA ASN A 35 1.92 -8.50 19.30
C ASN A 35 0.67 -7.61 19.27
N LEU A 36 -0.08 -7.57 18.16
CA LEU A 36 -1.34 -6.84 18.00
C LEU A 36 -2.49 -7.85 17.86
N ALA A 37 -3.47 -7.78 18.76
CA ALA A 37 -4.70 -8.55 18.62
C ALA A 37 -5.63 -7.92 17.58
N ASP A 38 -5.68 -6.59 17.56
CA ASP A 38 -6.61 -5.81 16.75
C ASP A 38 -6.04 -4.43 16.38
N PHE A 39 -6.39 -3.96 15.18
CA PHE A 39 -5.99 -2.66 14.63
C PHE A 39 -7.05 -2.21 13.61
N HIS A 40 -7.85 -1.22 13.96
CA HIS A 40 -8.94 -0.72 13.11
C HIS A 40 -9.19 0.78 13.30
N ILE A 41 -9.97 1.35 12.39
CA ILE A 41 -10.47 2.73 12.47
C ILE A 41 -11.92 2.67 12.95
N GLU A 42 -12.24 3.47 13.96
CA GLU A 42 -13.58 3.67 14.49
C GLU A 42 -14.03 5.10 14.15
N PRO A 43 -14.84 5.31 13.08
CA PRO A 43 -15.38 6.62 12.77
C PRO A 43 -16.32 7.10 13.89
N LEU A 44 -16.29 8.40 14.19
CA LEU A 44 -17.23 8.98 15.16
C LEU A 44 -18.67 8.91 14.64
N GLU A 45 -18.86 9.07 13.33
CA GLU A 45 -20.16 9.01 12.66
C GLU A 45 -20.11 8.02 11.47
N PRO A 46 -20.25 6.70 11.73
CA PRO A 46 -20.02 5.65 10.73
C PRO A 46 -20.92 5.70 9.48
N HIS A 47 -22.11 6.30 9.59
CA HIS A 47 -23.08 6.39 8.50
C HIS A 47 -23.20 7.80 7.92
N ARG A 48 -22.34 8.74 8.36
CA ARG A 48 -22.35 10.10 7.84
C ARG A 48 -21.90 10.09 6.39
N ARG A 49 -22.61 10.86 5.56
CA ARG A 49 -22.15 11.24 4.23
C ARG A 49 -21.44 12.57 4.34
N TYR A 50 -20.18 12.61 3.95
CA TYR A 50 -19.35 13.81 4.04
C TYR A 50 -19.46 14.63 2.76
N ALA A 51 -19.42 15.95 2.92
CA ALA A 51 -19.38 16.95 1.86
C ALA A 51 -18.02 17.68 1.87
N PRO A 52 -17.68 18.43 0.80
CA PRO A 52 -16.49 19.28 0.78
C PRO A 52 -16.43 20.21 2.00
N GLY A 53 -15.29 20.25 2.69
CA GLY A 53 -15.08 21.03 3.92
C GLY A 53 -15.60 20.38 5.21
N ASP A 54 -16.20 19.18 5.15
CA ASP A 54 -16.60 18.48 6.37
C ASP A 54 -15.40 17.93 7.15
N LEU A 55 -15.52 17.93 8.47
CA LEU A 55 -14.56 17.29 9.36
C LEU A 55 -14.86 15.80 9.53
N VAL A 56 -13.86 14.97 9.24
CA VAL A 56 -13.85 13.53 9.50
C VAL A 56 -13.19 13.28 10.85
N ARG A 57 -13.97 12.75 11.79
CA ARG A 57 -13.53 12.46 13.14
C ARG A 57 -13.63 10.97 13.44
N GLY A 58 -12.74 10.49 14.27
CA GLY A 58 -12.77 9.11 14.75
C GLY A 58 -11.59 8.77 15.63
N ALA A 59 -11.36 7.49 15.82
CA ALA A 59 -10.20 6.98 16.53
C ALA A 59 -9.55 5.83 15.75
N VAL A 60 -8.23 5.76 15.81
CA VAL A 60 -7.49 4.54 15.51
C VAL A 60 -7.39 3.73 16.80
N VAL A 61 -7.95 2.53 16.78
CA VAL A 61 -7.97 1.61 17.93
C VAL A 61 -6.93 0.53 17.71
N LEU A 62 -6.07 0.35 18.72
CA LEU A 62 -4.99 -0.62 18.70
C LEU A 62 -5.01 -1.46 19.98
N THR A 63 -5.19 -2.78 19.84
CA THR A 63 -5.11 -3.71 20.97
C THR A 63 -3.78 -4.44 20.94
N VAL A 64 -2.91 -4.10 21.89
CA VAL A 64 -1.55 -4.62 22.03
C VAL A 64 -1.55 -5.76 23.05
N VAL A 65 -1.12 -6.95 22.65
CA VAL A 65 -1.02 -8.13 23.53
C VAL A 65 0.37 -8.35 24.12
N LYS A 66 1.40 -7.79 23.48
CA LYS A 66 2.79 -7.81 23.95
C LYS A 66 3.42 -6.46 23.63
N PRO A 67 4.33 -5.93 24.46
CA PRO A 67 4.90 -4.62 24.21
C PRO A 67 5.51 -4.50 22.80
N VAL A 68 5.14 -3.43 22.09
CA VAL A 68 5.58 -3.13 20.72
C VAL A 68 6.30 -1.79 20.70
N ARG A 69 7.45 -1.73 20.02
CA ARG A 69 8.04 -0.45 19.64
C ARG A 69 7.43 0.00 18.32
N ILE A 70 6.92 1.23 18.30
CA ILE A 70 6.40 1.87 17.10
C ILE A 70 7.31 3.04 16.74
N THR A 71 7.49 3.28 15.45
CA THR A 71 8.19 4.48 14.97
C THR A 71 7.20 5.61 14.80
N HIS A 72 6.10 5.38 14.09
CA HIS A 72 5.01 6.33 13.93
C HIS A 72 3.70 5.58 13.70
N LEU A 73 2.61 6.15 14.22
CA LEU A 73 1.24 5.83 13.85
C LEU A 73 0.68 7.04 13.12
N THR A 74 0.30 6.87 11.86
CA THR A 74 -0.33 7.93 11.04
C THR A 74 -1.71 7.49 10.58
N VAL A 75 -2.55 8.47 10.28
CA VAL A 75 -3.84 8.28 9.60
C VAL A 75 -3.87 9.19 8.39
N CYS A 76 -4.43 8.67 7.29
CA CYS A 76 -4.47 9.36 6.02
C CYS A 76 -5.89 9.34 5.46
N LEU A 77 -6.43 10.52 5.18
CA LEU A 77 -7.65 10.69 4.40
C LEU A 77 -7.26 10.82 2.93
N HIS A 78 -7.58 9.79 2.16
CA HIS A 78 -7.18 9.68 0.77
C HIS A 78 -8.40 9.52 -0.14
N GLY A 79 -8.55 10.43 -1.11
CA GLY A 79 -9.54 10.32 -2.18
C GLY A 79 -8.85 9.98 -3.49
N PHE A 80 -9.37 8.98 -4.20
CA PHE A 80 -8.87 8.60 -5.52
C PHE A 80 -10.00 8.19 -6.47
N ILE A 81 -9.69 8.18 -7.76
CA ILE A 81 -10.55 7.65 -8.81
C ILE A 81 -9.77 6.57 -9.55
N HIS A 82 -10.46 5.48 -9.90
CA HIS A 82 -9.93 4.47 -10.78
C HIS A 82 -10.93 4.19 -11.91
N VAL A 83 -10.54 4.46 -13.14
CA VAL A 83 -11.37 4.24 -14.33
C VAL A 83 -10.79 3.12 -15.17
N TYR A 84 -11.54 2.02 -15.29
CA TYR A 84 -11.15 0.90 -16.14
C TYR A 84 -11.65 1.10 -17.56
N LYS A 85 -10.79 0.80 -18.55
CA LYS A 85 -11.17 0.87 -19.98
C LYS A 85 -12.20 -0.18 -20.37
N ASN A 86 -12.11 -1.37 -19.75
CA ASN A 86 -12.95 -2.53 -20.03
C ASN A 86 -13.40 -3.16 -18.70
N ALA A 87 -14.53 -3.88 -18.69
CA ALA A 87 -15.08 -4.54 -17.49
C ALA A 87 -14.06 -5.48 -16.79
N ASN A 88 -13.18 -6.13 -17.56
CA ASN A 88 -12.15 -7.02 -17.00
C ASN A 88 -11.02 -6.28 -16.26
N GLY A 89 -10.92 -4.96 -16.44
CA GLY A 89 -9.88 -4.14 -15.81
C GLY A 89 -10.00 -4.08 -14.28
N ALA A 90 -11.17 -4.33 -13.71
CA ALA A 90 -11.39 -4.35 -12.26
C ALA A 90 -10.52 -5.38 -11.51
N ASN A 91 -9.98 -6.39 -12.21
CA ASN A 91 -9.07 -7.38 -11.64
C ASN A 91 -7.59 -6.92 -11.60
N GLU A 92 -7.25 -5.77 -12.19
CA GLU A 92 -5.89 -5.24 -12.17
C GLU A 92 -5.52 -4.75 -10.76
N PRO A 93 -4.30 -5.05 -10.27
CA PRO A 93 -3.85 -4.60 -8.96
C PRO A 93 -3.93 -3.07 -8.84
N LEU A 94 -4.52 -2.59 -7.75
CA LEU A 94 -4.44 -1.17 -7.42
C LEU A 94 -2.98 -0.78 -7.20
N PRO A 95 -2.56 0.39 -7.71
CA PRO A 95 -1.20 0.88 -7.52
C PRO A 95 -0.95 1.17 -6.02
N ASP A 96 0.26 0.86 -5.53
CA ASP A 96 0.63 0.99 -4.10
C ASP A 96 0.54 2.44 -3.61
N THR A 97 -0.57 2.79 -2.94
CA THR A 97 -0.89 4.13 -2.44
C THR A 97 0.17 4.76 -1.53
N VAL A 98 0.97 3.93 -0.86
CA VAL A 98 2.03 4.35 0.06
C VAL A 98 3.16 5.11 -0.67
N THR A 99 3.33 4.89 -1.97
CA THR A 99 4.42 5.50 -2.75
C THR A 99 4.04 6.83 -3.39
N TYR A 100 2.80 7.28 -3.23
CA TYR A 100 2.21 8.37 -4.02
C TYR A 100 2.04 9.68 -3.25
N ALA A 101 2.76 9.85 -2.15
CA ALA A 101 2.82 11.09 -1.40
C ALA A 101 3.40 12.21 -2.28
N SER A 102 2.52 12.91 -3.00
CA SER A 102 2.78 14.21 -3.59
C SER A 102 3.24 15.15 -2.48
N GLY A 103 4.28 15.95 -2.73
CA GLY A 103 4.70 17.01 -1.80
C GLY A 103 3.62 18.07 -1.53
N ASN A 104 2.50 18.04 -2.26
CA ASN A 104 1.29 18.78 -1.95
C ASN A 104 0.11 17.81 -1.70
N PRO A 105 -0.40 17.70 -0.45
CA PRO A 105 -1.49 16.80 -0.08
C PRO A 105 -2.80 17.08 -0.81
N MET A 106 -3.02 18.32 -1.26
CA MET A 106 -4.28 18.76 -1.88
C MET A 106 -4.22 18.78 -3.42
N LYS A 107 -3.12 18.32 -4.02
CA LYS A 107 -2.96 18.32 -5.48
C LYS A 107 -3.31 16.95 -6.06
N SER A 108 -4.17 16.95 -7.07
CA SER A 108 -4.48 15.73 -7.82
C SER A 108 -3.28 15.26 -8.64
N GLN A 109 -3.04 13.94 -8.66
CA GLN A 109 -1.95 13.32 -9.41
C GLN A 109 -2.44 12.08 -10.16
N TYR A 110 -2.20 12.06 -11.47
CA TYR A 110 -2.50 10.92 -12.34
C TYR A 110 -1.29 9.97 -12.40
N PHE A 111 -1.52 8.68 -12.21
CA PHE A 111 -0.46 7.66 -12.17
C PHE A 111 -0.50 6.69 -13.36
N GLY A 112 -1.35 6.94 -14.35
CA GLY A 112 -1.54 6.03 -15.48
C GLY A 112 -2.66 5.03 -15.22
N ASN A 113 -3.01 4.26 -16.26
CA ASN A 113 -4.01 3.19 -16.21
C ASN A 113 -5.38 3.59 -15.64
N GLY A 114 -5.76 4.87 -15.78
CA GLY A 114 -7.03 5.38 -15.27
C GLY A 114 -7.07 5.61 -13.76
N TYR A 115 -5.94 5.49 -13.05
CA TYR A 115 -5.83 5.78 -11.63
C TYR A 115 -5.36 7.23 -11.39
N CYS A 116 -6.10 7.96 -10.56
CA CYS A 116 -5.82 9.34 -10.18
C CYS A 116 -6.04 9.53 -8.68
N SER A 117 -5.02 9.96 -7.94
CA SER A 117 -5.18 10.48 -6.58
C SER A 117 -5.76 11.90 -6.67
N LEU A 118 -6.81 12.20 -5.92
CA LEU A 118 -7.45 13.52 -5.89
C LEU A 118 -6.84 14.39 -4.79
N PHE A 119 -6.73 13.83 -3.60
CA PHE A 119 -6.18 14.47 -2.42
C PHE A 119 -5.74 13.40 -1.42
N GLN A 120 -4.77 13.73 -0.58
CA GLN A 120 -4.18 12.88 0.43
C GLN A 120 -3.81 13.75 1.63
N ASP A 121 -4.54 13.70 2.72
CA ASP A 121 -4.22 14.43 3.95
C ASP A 121 -3.79 13.44 5.04
N GLU A 122 -2.54 13.55 5.51
CA GLU A 122 -1.94 12.62 6.46
C GLU A 122 -1.51 13.35 7.73
N VAL A 123 -1.88 12.80 8.89
CA VAL A 123 -1.48 13.31 10.19
C VAL A 123 -0.86 12.22 11.06
N ILE A 124 0.10 12.61 11.89
CA ILE A 124 0.77 11.73 12.85
C ILE A 124 -0.06 11.71 14.14
N LEU A 125 -0.50 10.53 14.54
CA LEU A 125 -1.28 10.30 15.77
C LEU A 125 -0.40 9.93 16.96
N CYS A 126 0.70 9.21 16.70
CA CYS A 126 1.68 8.84 17.71
C CYS A 126 3.07 8.79 17.07
N GLY A 127 4.06 9.42 17.69
CA GLY A 127 5.45 9.38 17.25
C GLY A 127 6.17 8.11 17.73
N GLU A 128 7.49 8.19 17.79
CA GLU A 128 8.31 7.07 18.21
C GLU A 128 8.08 6.74 19.68
N GLY A 129 7.93 5.45 19.98
CA GLY A 129 7.72 5.03 21.35
C GLY A 129 7.53 3.54 21.53
N ARG A 130 7.17 3.17 22.75
CA ARG A 130 6.82 1.81 23.13
C ARG A 130 5.40 1.79 23.65
N LEU A 131 4.57 0.93 23.06
CA LEU A 131 3.25 0.59 23.56
C LEU A 131 3.39 -0.68 24.41
N ASP A 132 2.90 -0.64 25.63
CA ASP A 132 2.77 -1.82 26.47
C ASP A 132 1.49 -2.60 26.13
N ALA A 133 1.25 -3.71 26.82
CA ALA A 133 0.02 -4.46 26.60
C ALA A 133 -1.18 -3.63 27.09
N GLY A 134 -2.20 -3.49 26.24
CA GLY A 134 -3.36 -2.65 26.51
C GLY A 134 -4.15 -2.30 25.27
N VAL A 135 -5.24 -1.56 25.47
CA VAL A 135 -6.07 -1.00 24.40
C VAL A 135 -5.79 0.49 24.30
N TYR A 136 -5.33 0.94 23.14
CA TYR A 136 -5.03 2.33 22.85
C TYR A 136 -6.07 2.89 21.88
N ARG A 137 -6.51 4.12 22.13
CA ARG A 137 -7.38 4.88 21.23
C ARG A 137 -6.69 6.20 20.89
N PHE A 138 -6.37 6.38 19.62
CA PHE A 138 -5.76 7.60 19.10
C PHE A 138 -6.79 8.35 18.27
N ASN A 139 -7.31 9.45 18.82
CA ASN A 139 -8.32 10.25 18.14
C ASN A 139 -7.70 11.03 16.98
N PHE A 140 -8.47 11.20 15.91
CA PHE A 140 -8.08 12.01 14.77
C PHE A 140 -9.21 12.94 14.34
N GLU A 141 -8.81 14.04 13.70
CA GLU A 141 -9.66 15.00 13.02
C GLU A 141 -8.96 15.37 11.71
N LEU A 142 -9.63 15.14 10.59
CA LEU A 142 -9.16 15.42 9.24
C LEU A 142 -10.22 16.23 8.50
N GLU A 143 -9.85 17.05 7.53
CA GLU A 143 -10.80 17.88 6.77
C GLU A 143 -10.93 17.37 5.33
N PHE A 144 -12.17 17.17 4.86
CA PHE A 144 -12.41 16.97 3.44
C PHE A 144 -12.02 18.24 2.67
N PRO A 145 -11.28 18.14 1.55
CA PRO A 145 -10.99 19.29 0.71
C PRO A 145 -12.24 20.12 0.39
N THR A 146 -12.11 21.45 0.38
CA THR A 146 -13.25 22.37 0.25
C THR A 146 -13.85 22.43 -1.16
N LYS A 147 -13.13 21.95 -2.18
CA LYS A 147 -13.56 21.98 -3.59
C LYS A 147 -12.97 20.79 -4.36
N GLY A 148 -13.58 20.47 -5.51
CA GLY A 148 -13.00 19.55 -6.48
C GLY A 148 -13.15 18.07 -6.13
N ILE A 149 -14.01 17.72 -5.16
CA ILE A 149 -14.26 16.33 -4.78
C ILE A 149 -15.51 15.82 -5.50
N PRO A 150 -15.40 14.77 -6.33
CA PRO A 150 -16.56 14.08 -6.88
C PRO A 150 -17.28 13.27 -5.80
N THR A 151 -18.54 12.95 -6.03
CA THR A 151 -19.28 12.02 -5.16
C THR A 151 -18.68 10.61 -5.27
N SER A 152 -18.73 9.84 -4.18
CA SER A 152 -18.35 8.42 -4.20
C SER A 152 -19.24 7.64 -5.16
N VAL A 153 -18.64 6.92 -6.09
CA VAL A 153 -19.32 6.11 -7.11
C VAL A 153 -18.57 4.79 -7.27
N ASP A 154 -19.33 3.68 -7.31
CA ASP A 154 -18.85 2.37 -7.72
C ASP A 154 -19.79 1.83 -8.81
N VAL A 155 -19.23 1.46 -9.96
CA VAL A 155 -19.96 0.97 -11.15
C VAL A 155 -19.53 -0.47 -11.45
N GLY A 156 -19.44 -1.30 -10.42
CA GLY A 156 -18.91 -2.67 -10.50
C GLY A 156 -19.92 -3.79 -10.77
N ASN A 157 -21.23 -3.56 -10.67
CA ASN A 157 -22.23 -4.63 -10.81
C ASN A 157 -23.39 -4.23 -11.74
N PHE A 158 -23.40 -4.79 -12.95
CA PHE A 158 -24.60 -5.07 -13.73
C PHE A 158 -24.59 -6.54 -14.15
#